data_AF-A0A8I0KZZ1-F1
#
_entry.id   AF-A0A8I0KZZ1-F1
#
_cell.length_a   1.000
_cell.length_b   1.000
_cell.length_c   1.000
_cell.angle_alpha   90.00
_cell.angle_beta   90.00
_cell.angle_gamma   90.00
#
_symmetry.space_group_name_H-M   'P 1'
#
loop_
_entity.id
_entity.type
_entity.pdbx_description
1 polymer ?
#
loop_
_entity_poly.entity_id
_entity_poly.type
_entity_poly.pdbx_seq_one_letter_code
_entity_poly.pdbx_strand_id
1 'polypeptide(L)' 'RLRDAIAELNGLDGMQVHRSWWVARDAVRRWHRDGRAFTLELVNGLQVPVARNRVAILRAEGWLDGEAAEALRA' A
#
# COMPACT_ATOMS: atom_id res chain seq x y z
N ARG A 1 -3.68 18.95 -5.47
CA ARG A 1 -2.69 17.84 -5.60
C ARG A 1 -3.20 16.65 -4.78
N LEU A 2 -2.76 15.41 -5.01
CA LEU A 2 -3.30 14.20 -4.35
C LEU A 2 -3.54 14.33 -2.84
N ARG A 3 -2.68 15.05 -2.10
CA ARG A 3 -2.85 15.31 -0.67
C ARG A 3 -4.18 16.03 -0.33
N ASP A 4 -4.60 16.96 -1.18
CA ASP A 4 -5.84 17.73 -1.01
C ASP A 4 -7.05 16.80 -1.22
N ALA A 5 -6.98 15.93 -2.24
CA ALA A 5 -8.00 14.91 -2.48
C ALA A 5 -8.07 13.86 -1.35
N ILE A 6 -6.95 13.49 -0.73
CA ILE A 6 -6.93 12.59 0.43
C ILE A 6 -7.63 13.23 1.64
N ALA A 7 -7.46 14.54 1.84
CA ALA A 7 -8.12 15.25 2.94
C ALA A 7 -9.65 15.28 2.79
N GLU A 8 -10.16 15.16 1.57
CA GLU A 8 -11.60 15.07 1.27
C GLU A 8 -12.18 13.66 1.50
N LEU A 9 -11.34 12.61 1.55
CA LEU A 9 -11.76 11.21 1.80
C LEU A 9 -11.96 10.88 3.29
N ASN A 10 -12.14 11.89 4.14
CA ASN A 10 -12.35 11.74 5.58
C ASN A 10 -13.48 10.73 5.86
N GLY A 11 -13.13 9.61 6.50
CA GLY A 11 -14.06 8.53 6.88
C GLY A 11 -13.84 7.20 6.16
N LEU A 12 -13.03 7.15 5.10
CA LEU A 12 -12.63 5.89 4.46
C LEU A 12 -11.33 5.36 5.07
N ASP A 13 -11.32 4.09 5.48
CA ASP A 13 -10.12 3.42 5.95
C ASP A 13 -9.15 3.24 4.78
N GLY A 14 -8.04 3.99 4.81
CA GLY A 14 -7.02 3.95 3.77
C GLY A 14 -5.86 4.89 4.04
N MET A 15 -4.77 4.71 3.31
CA MET A 15 -3.51 5.40 3.57
C MET A 15 -2.78 5.81 2.30
N GLN A 16 -1.99 6.89 2.43
CA GLN A 16 -1.05 7.29 1.39
C GLN A 16 0.21 6.40 1.42
N VAL A 17 0.22 5.35 0.59
CA VAL A 17 1.30 4.35 0.54
C VAL A 17 2.52 4.82 -0.29
N HIS A 18 2.31 5.74 -1.23
CA HIS A 18 3.36 6.38 -2.04
C HIS A 18 2.99 7.82 -2.37
N ARG A 19 3.95 8.66 -2.79
CA ARG A 19 3.71 10.09 -3.05
C ARG A 19 2.60 10.38 -4.08
N SER A 20 2.32 9.39 -4.94
CA SER A 20 1.29 9.44 -5.98
C SER A 20 0.14 8.45 -5.75
N TRP A 21 0.09 7.77 -4.60
CA TRP A 21 -0.90 6.73 -4.34
C TRP A 21 -1.51 6.87 -2.94
N TRP A 22 -2.84 6.91 -2.91
CA TRP A 22 -3.65 6.56 -1.75
C TRP A 22 -4.39 5.27 -2.07
N VAL A 23 -4.46 4.37 -1.09
CA VAL A 23 -5.08 3.05 -1.25
C VAL A 23 -6.06 2.86 -0.10
N ALA A 24 -7.29 2.44 -0.42
CA ALA A 24 -8.27 2.00 0.57
C ALA A 24 -7.83 0.65 1.16
N ARG A 25 -8.01 0.44 2.47
CA ARG A 25 -7.59 -0.79 3.15
C ARG A 25 -8.19 -2.03 2.50
N ASP A 26 -9.50 -2.01 2.27
CA ASP A 26 -10.24 -3.14 1.69
C ASP A 26 -9.89 -3.39 0.21
N ALA A 27 -9.21 -2.45 -0.45
CA ALA A 27 -8.73 -2.66 -1.80
C ALA A 27 -7.43 -3.50 -1.86
N VAL A 28 -6.73 -3.70 -0.73
CA VAL A 28 -5.50 -4.49 -0.67
C VAL A 28 -5.86 -5.98 -0.62
N ARG A 29 -5.38 -6.74 -1.61
CA ARG A 29 -5.48 -8.20 -1.61
C ARG A 29 -4.34 -8.84 -0.82
N ARG A 30 -3.11 -8.42 -1.08
CA ARG A 30 -1.88 -8.93 -0.45
C ARG A 30 -0.73 -7.97 -0.71
N TRP A 31 0.42 -8.24 -0.09
CA TRP A 31 1.63 -7.47 -0.31
C TRP A 31 2.80 -8.38 -0.70
N HIS A 32 3.74 -7.82 -1.44
CA HIS A 32 4.95 -8.49 -1.90
C HIS A 32 6.18 -7.79 -1.36
N ARG A 33 7.25 -8.57 -1.20
CA ARG A 33 8.57 -8.05 -0.88
C ARG A 33 9.58 -8.54 -1.88
N ASP A 34 10.30 -7.61 -2.49
CA ASP A 34 11.45 -7.89 -3.33
C ASP A 34 12.67 -7.14 -2.75
N GLY A 35 13.47 -7.86 -1.97
CA GLY A 35 14.57 -7.29 -1.19
C GLY A 35 14.12 -6.18 -0.22
N ARG A 36 14.30 -4.92 -0.65
CA ARG A 36 13.90 -3.71 0.10
C ARG A 36 12.65 -3.03 -0.45
N ALA A 37 12.18 -3.44 -1.62
CA ALA A 37 10.96 -2.94 -2.24
C ALA A 37 9.75 -3.65 -1.64
N PHE A 38 8.68 -2.88 -1.43
CA PHE A 38 7.39 -3.36 -0.96
C PHE A 38 6.34 -2.92 -1.98
N THR A 39 5.42 -3.82 -2.30
CA THR A 39 4.35 -3.58 -3.28
C THR A 39 3.04 -4.11 -2.70
N LEU A 40 1.96 -3.35 -2.86
CA LEU A 40 0.61 -3.83 -2.58
C LEU A 40 -0.02 -4.34 -3.88
N GLU A 41 -0.54 -5.55 -3.87
CA GLU A 41 -1.45 -6.03 -4.92
C GLU A 41 -2.87 -5.67 -4.51
N LEU A 42 -3.57 -4.96 -5.37
CA LEU A 42 -4.96 -4.59 -5.16
C LEU A 42 -5.91 -5.65 -5.72
N VAL A 43 -7.17 -5.65 -5.26
CA VAL A 43 -8.21 -6.58 -5.71
C VAL A 43 -8.50 -6.51 -7.23
N ASN A 44 -8.15 -5.42 -7.89
CA ASN A 44 -8.26 -5.30 -9.35
C ASN A 44 -6.98 -5.75 -10.10
N GLY A 45 -6.00 -6.31 -9.40
CA GLY A 45 -4.72 -6.77 -9.95
C GLY A 45 -3.66 -5.68 -10.12
N LEU A 46 -3.96 -4.41 -9.82
CA LEU A 46 -2.95 -3.35 -9.85
C LEU A 46 -1.89 -3.57 -8.78
N GLN A 47 -0.64 -3.32 -9.15
CA GLN A 47 0.50 -3.32 -8.25
C GLN A 47 0.92 -1.90 -7.90
N VAL A 48 0.85 -1.57 -6.61
CA VAL A 48 1.15 -0.23 -6.11
C VAL A 48 2.45 -0.25 -5.30
N PRO A 49 3.46 0.54 -5.68
CA PRO A 49 4.69 0.60 -4.91
C PRO A 49 4.44 1.27 -3.57
N VAL A 50 5.09 0.76 -2.52
CA VAL A 50 5.14 1.41 -1.21
C VAL A 50 6.41 2.25 -1.12
N ALA A 51 6.27 3.52 -0.77
CA ALA A 51 7.41 4.39 -0.53
C ALA A 51 8.20 3.90 0.68
N ARG A 52 9.53 3.88 0.59
CA ARG A 52 10.42 3.39 1.66
C ARG A 52 10.18 4.07 3.01
N ASN A 53 9.90 5.38 3.02
CA ASN A 53 9.59 6.14 4.24
C ASN A 53 8.18 5.88 4.80
N ARG A 54 7.30 5.20 4.05
CA ARG A 54 5.96 4.80 4.50
C ARG A 54 5.93 3.39 5.09
N VAL A 55 6.94 2.56 4.85
CA VAL A 55 6.98 1.17 5.34
C VAL A 55 6.81 1.09 6.86
N ALA A 56 7.48 1.95 7.63
CA ALA A 56 7.42 1.92 9.10
C ALA A 56 5.99 2.17 9.61
N ILE A 57 5.31 3.19 9.08
CA ILE A 57 3.92 3.49 9.49
C ILE A 57 2.96 2.40 8.99
N LEU A 58 3.13 1.91 7.76
CA LEU A 58 2.27 0.84 7.24
C LEU A 58 2.40 -0.47 8.02
N ARG A 59 3.59 -0.79 8.55
CA ARG A 59 3.77 -1.90 9.49
C ARG A 59 3.06 -1.65 10.82
N ALA A 60 3.23 -0.47 11.40
CA ALA A 60 2.57 -0.13 12.66
C ALA A 60 1.03 -0.19 12.55
N GLU A 61 0.51 0.12 11.36
CA GLU A 61 -0.92 0.07 11.01
C GLU A 61 -1.37 -1.30 10.44
N GLY A 62 -0.51 -2.32 10.48
CA GLY A 62 -0.81 -3.69 10.08
C GLY A 62 -1.03 -3.96 8.58
N TRP A 63 -0.61 -3.06 7.69
CA TRP A 63 -0.74 -3.24 6.23
C TRP A 63 0.26 -4.23 5.65
N LEU A 64 1.40 -4.43 6.31
CA LEU A 64 2.52 -5.25 5.85
C LEU A 64 2.83 -6.38 6.85
N ASP A 65 1.79 -6.84 7.54
CA ASP A 65 1.83 -7.94 8.50
C ASP A 65 1.59 -9.28 7.80
N GLY A 66 1.85 -10.37 8.52
CA GLY A 66 1.81 -11.72 7.96
C GLY A 66 2.97 -12.00 7.02
N GLU A 67 2.83 -13.03 6.20
CA GLU A 67 3.84 -13.42 5.22
C GLU A 67 3.68 -12.62 3.93
N ALA A 68 4.80 -12.19 3.37
CA ALA A 68 4.81 -11.59 2.04
C ALA A 68 4.38 -12.65 1.02
N ALA A 69 3.47 -12.28 0.12
CA ALA A 69 3.21 -13.10 -1.05
C ALA A 69 4.49 -13.21 -1.89
N GLU A 70 4.69 -14.36 -2.52
CA GLU A 70 5.81 -14.56 -3.43
C GLU A 70 5.81 -13.43 -4.46
N ALA A 71 6.99 -12.85 -4.71
CA ALA A 71 7.11 -11.82 -5.72
C ALA A 71 6.59 -12.39 -7.05
N LEU A 72 5.75 -11.63 -7.76
CA LEU A 72 5.32 -12.02 -9.10
C LEU A 72 6.58 -12.17 -9.94
N ARG A 73 7.03 -13.41 -10.20
CA ARG A 73 8.10 -13.66 -11.16
C ARG A 73 7.54 -13.31 -12.53
N ALA A 74 8.13 -12.30 -13.17
CA ALA A 74 7.96 -12.07 -14.61
C ALA A 74 8.66 -13.19 -15.38
#